data_AF-X1EN98-F1
#
_entry.id   AF-X1EN98-F1
#
_cell.length_a   1.000
_cell.length_b   1.000
_cell.length_c   1.000
_cell.angle_alpha   90.00
_cell.angle_beta   90.00
_cell.angle_gamma   90.00
#
_symmetry.space_group_name_H-M   'P 1'
#
loop_
_entity.id
_entity.type
_entity.pdbx_description
1 polymer ?
#
loop_
_entity_poly.entity_id
_entity_poly.type
_entity_poly.pdbx_seq_one_letter_code
_entity_poly.pdbx_strand_id
1 'polypeptide(L)'
;MVSFMEVIDRALKGAFCSEKDFDLKVFVSKLREVIKKYEIKYDPENPIPSDNDLADRVFKAGVELYANVGTYCVDTERIIRFTEEEIEEALVTAPSAPVFGEGKEAKALVARKPESD
;
A
#
# COMPACT_ATOMS: atom_id res chain seq x y z
N MET A 1 -2.78 3.26 -15.99
CA MET A 1 -3.51 3.56 -14.75
C MET A 1 -4.65 2.57 -14.64
N VAL A 2 -4.70 1.77 -13.58
CA VAL A 2 -5.80 0.82 -13.37
C VAL A 2 -7.10 1.59 -13.13
N SER A 3 -8.12 1.29 -13.92
CA SER A 3 -9.41 1.98 -13.82
C SER A 3 -10.30 1.38 -12.73
N PHE A 4 -11.28 2.14 -12.25
CA PHE A 4 -12.28 1.64 -11.31
C PHE A 4 -13.03 0.41 -11.83
N MET A 5 -13.42 0.40 -13.11
CA MET A 5 -14.11 -0.74 -13.73
C MET A 5 -13.23 -1.99 -13.79
N GLU A 6 -11.93 -1.82 -13.99
CA GLU A 6 -10.98 -2.93 -13.96
C GLU A 6 -10.81 -3.51 -12.56
N VAL A 7 -10.80 -2.67 -11.53
CA VAL A 7 -10.82 -3.14 -10.12
C VAL A 7 -12.08 -3.95 -9.84
N ILE A 8 -13.26 -3.50 -10.31
CA ILE A 8 -14.51 -4.27 -10.19
C ILE A 8 -14.37 -5.63 -10.90
N ASP A 9 -13.85 -5.66 -12.13
CA ASP A 9 -13.69 -6.91 -12.86
C ASP A 9 -12.77 -7.90 -12.13
N ARG A 10 -11.64 -7.41 -11.61
CA ARG A 10 -10.72 -8.19 -10.78
C ARG A 10 -11.37 -8.64 -9.47
N ALA A 11 -12.23 -7.85 -8.85
CA ALA A 11 -12.96 -8.24 -7.64
C ALA A 11 -13.95 -9.37 -7.91
N LEU A 12 -14.58 -9.41 -9.08
CA LEU A 12 -15.54 -10.44 -9.46
C LEU A 12 -14.88 -11.72 -10.00
N LYS A 13 -13.71 -11.62 -10.64
CA LYS A 13 -13.05 -12.73 -11.35
C LYS A 13 -11.72 -13.18 -10.74
N GLY A 14 -11.16 -12.44 -9.78
CA GLY A 14 -9.89 -12.74 -9.12
C GLY A 14 -9.87 -14.12 -8.45
N ALA A 15 -8.69 -14.57 -8.03
CA ALA A 15 -8.55 -15.89 -7.42
C ALA A 15 -9.39 -15.99 -6.14
N PHE A 16 -10.23 -17.03 -6.04
CA PHE A 16 -11.00 -17.29 -4.82
C PHE A 16 -10.06 -17.64 -3.66
N CYS A 17 -10.36 -17.11 -2.48
CA CYS A 17 -9.63 -17.40 -1.24
C CYS A 17 -10.56 -17.20 -0.04
N SER A 18 -10.57 -18.15 0.91
CA SER A 18 -11.24 -17.88 2.17
C SER A 18 -10.49 -16.81 2.95
N GLU A 19 -11.18 -16.00 3.76
CA GLU A 19 -10.57 -14.96 4.58
C GLU A 19 -9.43 -15.52 5.46
N LYS A 20 -9.68 -16.66 6.12
CA LYS A 20 -8.68 -17.36 6.93
C LYS A 20 -7.44 -17.76 6.14
N ASP A 21 -7.61 -18.23 4.90
CA ASP A 21 -6.48 -18.59 4.04
C ASP A 21 -5.74 -17.35 3.55
N PHE A 22 -6.45 -16.28 3.21
CA PHE A 22 -5.85 -15.01 2.83
C PHE A 22 -4.97 -14.48 3.98
N ASP A 23 -5.50 -14.38 5.18
CA ASP A 23 -4.78 -13.88 6.35
C ASP A 23 -3.53 -14.71 6.65
N LEU A 24 -3.70 -16.03 6.81
CA LEU A 24 -2.63 -16.88 7.33
C LEU A 24 -1.63 -17.30 6.25
N LYS A 25 -2.09 -17.64 5.05
CA LYS A 25 -1.26 -18.24 4.00
C LYS A 25 -0.75 -17.22 3.00
N VAL A 26 -1.52 -16.17 2.71
CA VAL A 26 -1.12 -15.14 1.74
C VAL A 26 -0.45 -13.97 2.46
N PHE A 27 -1.19 -13.27 3.33
CA PHE A 27 -0.73 -12.04 3.97
C PHE A 27 0.39 -12.29 4.99
N VAL A 28 0.15 -13.07 6.05
CA VAL A 28 1.14 -13.30 7.12
C VAL A 28 2.41 -13.97 6.60
N SER A 29 2.28 -14.90 5.64
CA SER A 29 3.42 -15.58 5.03
C SER A 29 4.33 -14.60 4.31
N LYS A 30 3.78 -13.82 3.36
CA LYS A 30 4.59 -12.86 2.59
C LYS A 30 5.09 -11.71 3.46
N LEU A 31 4.31 -11.25 4.44
CA LEU A 31 4.73 -10.22 5.39
C LEU A 31 6.01 -10.62 6.14
N ARG A 32 6.07 -11.85 6.65
CA ARG A 32 7.27 -12.36 7.35
C ARG A 32 8.46 -12.48 6.41
N GLU A 33 8.22 -12.90 5.17
CA GLU A 33 9.26 -13.00 4.13
C GLU A 33 9.88 -11.63 3.82
N VAL A 34 9.06 -10.61 3.57
CA VAL A 34 9.56 -9.26 3.23
C VAL A 34 10.23 -8.59 4.42
N ILE A 35 9.70 -8.71 5.64
CA ILE A 35 10.34 -8.17 6.84
C ILE A 35 11.74 -8.73 7.01
N LYS A 36 11.90 -10.05 6.79
CA LYS A 36 13.21 -10.71 6.84
C LYS A 36 14.11 -10.28 5.69
N LYS A 37 13.60 -10.23 4.46
CA LYS A 37 14.35 -9.87 3.24
C LYS A 37 14.94 -8.46 3.32
N TYR A 38 14.18 -7.51 3.87
CA TYR A 38 14.56 -6.10 3.98
C TYR A 38 15.12 -5.73 5.36
N GLU A 39 15.37 -6.71 6.23
CA GLU A 39 15.95 -6.52 7.56
C GLU A 39 15.25 -5.41 8.39
N ILE A 40 13.92 -5.39 8.32
CA ILE A 40 13.10 -4.38 8.99
C ILE A 40 12.97 -4.78 10.46
N LYS A 41 13.42 -3.90 11.35
CA LYS A 41 13.34 -4.10 12.80
C LYS A 41 12.83 -2.84 13.47
N TYR A 42 11.78 -3.01 14.28
CA TYR A 42 11.28 -1.95 15.13
C TYR A 42 12.19 -1.76 16.35
N ASP A 43 12.51 -0.50 16.66
CA ASP A 43 13.21 -0.07 17.86
C ASP A 43 12.28 0.76 18.75
N PRO A 44 11.82 0.24 19.90
CA PRO A 44 10.91 0.96 20.77
C PRO A 44 11.53 2.20 21.43
N GLU A 45 12.86 2.24 21.57
CA GLU A 45 13.57 3.40 22.13
C GLU A 45 13.73 4.52 21.09
N ASN A 46 13.57 4.20 19.80
CA ASN A 46 13.64 5.14 18.69
C ASN A 46 12.51 4.88 17.67
N PRO A 47 11.25 5.21 18.02
CA PRO A 47 10.08 4.88 17.18
C PRO A 47 9.99 5.70 15.89
N ILE A 48 10.74 6.81 15.79
CA ILE A 48 10.82 7.66 14.60
C ILE A 48 12.30 7.83 14.24
N PRO A 49 12.95 6.80 13.67
CA PRO A 49 14.37 6.84 13.38
C PRO A 49 14.67 7.77 12.20
N SER A 50 15.71 8.59 12.34
CA SER A 50 16.29 9.38 11.24
C SER A 50 17.21 8.54 10.34
N ASP A 51 16.73 7.36 9.93
CA ASP A 51 17.45 6.42 9.07
C ASP A 51 16.78 6.35 7.68
N ASN A 52 17.36 7.05 6.71
CA ASN A 52 16.85 7.09 5.33
C ASN A 52 16.91 5.72 4.64
N ASP A 53 17.91 4.90 4.97
CA ASP A 53 18.07 3.58 4.35
C ASP A 53 17.01 2.61 4.87
N LEU A 54 16.66 2.69 6.17
CA LEU A 54 15.50 1.99 6.70
C LEU A 54 14.19 2.47 6.03
N ALA A 55 14.01 3.78 5.83
CA ALA A 55 12.82 4.31 5.16
C ALA A 55 12.67 3.76 3.72
N ASP A 56 13.77 3.74 2.96
CA ASP A 56 13.80 3.17 1.60
C ASP A 56 13.50 1.67 1.60
N ARG A 57 14.06 0.92 2.54
CA ARG A 57 13.77 -0.53 2.68
C ARG A 57 12.31 -0.80 3.02
N VAL A 58 11.72 -0.02 3.93
CA VAL A 58 10.30 -0.14 4.29
C VAL A 58 9.40 0.15 3.08
N PHE A 59 9.71 1.21 2.33
CA PHE A 59 8.96 1.54 1.11
C PHE A 59 8.99 0.40 0.09
N LYS A 60 10.20 -0.10 -0.24
CA LYS A 60 10.38 -1.24 -1.18
C LYS A 60 9.68 -2.51 -0.69
N ALA A 61 9.79 -2.81 0.61
CA ALA A 61 9.11 -3.96 1.20
C ALA A 61 7.58 -3.85 1.11
N GLY A 62 7.03 -2.64 1.28
CA GLY A 62 5.59 -2.38 1.14
C GLY A 62 5.08 -2.58 -0.28
N VAL A 63 5.80 -2.08 -1.27
CA VAL A 63 5.47 -2.27 -2.70
C VAL A 63 5.54 -3.75 -3.06
N GLU A 64 6.63 -4.45 -2.71
CA GLU A 64 6.76 -5.89 -2.99
C GLU A 64 5.65 -6.69 -2.28
N LEU A 65 5.38 -6.39 -1.00
CA LEU A 65 4.32 -7.05 -0.24
C LEU A 65 2.98 -6.91 -0.96
N TYR A 66 2.62 -5.69 -1.35
CA TYR A 66 1.32 -5.44 -1.96
C TYR A 66 1.19 -6.08 -3.34
N ALA A 67 2.22 -6.05 -4.18
CA ALA A 67 2.24 -6.77 -5.46
C ALA A 67 2.05 -8.30 -5.26
N ASN A 68 2.63 -8.86 -4.19
CA ASN A 68 2.56 -10.29 -3.88
C ASN A 68 1.34 -10.73 -3.06
N VAL A 69 0.60 -9.80 -2.44
CA VAL A 69 -0.59 -10.13 -1.64
C VAL A 69 -1.86 -9.69 -2.36
N GLY A 70 -1.87 -8.46 -2.88
CA GLY A 70 -3.06 -7.80 -3.42
C GLY A 70 -4.04 -7.36 -2.32
N THR A 71 -5.29 -7.15 -2.73
CA THR A 71 -6.39 -6.77 -1.84
C THR A 71 -7.44 -7.87 -1.81
N TYR A 72 -7.85 -8.28 -0.60
CA TYR A 72 -8.96 -9.21 -0.42
C TYR A 72 -10.30 -8.49 -0.50
N CYS A 73 -11.20 -8.95 -1.36
CA CYS A 73 -12.57 -8.49 -1.42
C CYS A 73 -13.46 -9.45 -0.64
N VAL A 74 -13.96 -9.00 0.52
CA VAL A 74 -14.76 -9.81 1.45
C VAL A 74 -16.08 -10.24 0.81
N ASP A 75 -16.72 -9.37 0.02
CA ASP A 75 -18.02 -9.65 -0.60
C ASP A 75 -17.96 -10.78 -1.64
N THR A 76 -16.83 -10.93 -2.34
CA THR A 76 -16.66 -11.93 -3.41
C THR A 76 -15.74 -13.08 -3.04
N GLU A 77 -15.10 -13.00 -1.86
CA GLU A 77 -14.06 -13.90 -1.38
C GLU A 77 -12.92 -14.10 -2.41
N ARG A 78 -12.49 -13.00 -3.04
CA ARG A 78 -11.47 -13.01 -4.10
C ARG A 78 -10.35 -12.03 -3.86
N ILE A 79 -9.18 -12.35 -4.42
CA ILE A 79 -7.99 -11.53 -4.35
C ILE A 79 -7.85 -10.68 -5.62
N ILE A 80 -7.82 -9.37 -5.44
CA ILE A 80 -7.50 -8.37 -6.47
C ILE A 80 -5.98 -8.20 -6.50
N ARG A 81 -5.35 -8.53 -7.62
CA ARG A 81 -3.89 -8.41 -7.80
C ARG A 81 -3.52 -7.15 -8.57
N PHE A 82 -2.36 -6.60 -8.25
CA PHE A 82 -1.73 -5.48 -8.94
C PHE A 82 -0.27 -5.80 -9.21
N THR A 83 0.25 -5.38 -10.35
CA THR A 83 1.69 -5.49 -10.63
C THR A 83 2.45 -4.34 -9.96
N GLU A 84 3.76 -4.48 -9.83
CA GLU A 84 4.62 -3.41 -9.29
C GLU A 84 4.51 -2.14 -10.13
N GLU A 85 4.47 -2.28 -11.46
CA GLU A 85 4.32 -1.16 -12.39
C GLU A 85 2.98 -0.43 -12.21
N GLU A 86 1.88 -1.16 -11.98
CA GLU A 86 0.57 -0.56 -11.71
C GLU A 86 0.56 0.24 -10.40
N ILE A 87 1.26 -0.26 -9.38
CA ILE A 87 1.41 0.39 -8.08
C ILE A 87 2.24 1.67 -8.23
N GLU A 88 3.39 1.60 -8.90
CA GLU A 88 4.26 2.74 -9.16
C GLU A 88 3.56 3.81 -10.00
N GLU A 89 2.86 3.42 -11.06
CA GLU A 89 2.09 4.35 -11.89
C GLU A 89 1.02 5.07 -11.06
N ALA A 90 0.32 4.36 -10.17
CA ALA A 90 -0.67 4.95 -9.29
C ALA A 90 -0.05 5.95 -8.30
N LEU A 91 1.15 5.66 -7.75
CA LEU A 91 1.87 6.57 -6.86
C LEU A 91 2.32 7.84 -7.58
N VAL A 92 2.84 7.72 -8.80
CA VAL A 92 3.30 8.86 -9.63
C VAL A 92 2.14 9.78 -10.04
N THR A 93 0.98 9.19 -10.32
CA THR A 93 -0.20 9.92 -10.81
C THR A 93 -1.15 10.38 -9.69
N ALA A 94 -0.84 10.04 -8.43
CA ALA A 94 -1.65 10.45 -7.28
C ALA A 94 -1.69 12.00 -7.15
N PRO A 95 -2.86 12.59 -6.83
CA PRO A 95 -2.96 14.03 -6.60
C PRO A 95 -2.03 14.49 -5.47
N SER A 96 -1.17 15.48 -5.74
CA SER A 96 -0.19 15.99 -4.77
C SER A 96 -0.74 17.07 -3.84
N ALA A 97 -1.87 17.69 -4.20
CA ALA A 97 -2.49 18.78 -3.45
C ALA A 97 -4.03 18.82 -3.64
N PRO A 98 -4.77 17.78 -3.24
CA PRO A 98 -6.23 17.79 -3.32
C PRO A 98 -6.81 18.98 -2.54
N VAL A 99 -7.82 19.64 -3.11
CA VAL A 99 -8.49 20.79 -2.50
C VAL A 99 -9.78 20.34 -1.84
N PHE A 100 -9.95 20.70 -0.57
CA PHE A 100 -11.15 20.45 0.22
C PHE A 100 -11.87 21.76 0.54
N GLY A 101 -13.20 21.71 0.61
CA GLY A 101 -14.04 22.89 0.83
C GLY A 101 -14.30 23.69 -0.45
N GLU A 102 -14.98 24.84 -0.29
CA GLU A 102 -15.39 25.69 -1.40
C GLU A 102 -15.21 27.18 -1.10
N GLY A 103 -15.25 28.01 -2.14
CA GLY A 103 -15.15 29.47 -2.01
C GLY A 103 -13.91 29.92 -1.24
N LYS A 104 -14.11 30.76 -0.23
CA LYS A 104 -13.02 31.31 0.61
C LYS A 104 -12.45 30.28 1.60
N GLU A 105 -13.15 29.18 1.82
CA GLU A 105 -12.78 28.12 2.77
C GLU A 105 -12.04 26.97 2.09
N ALA A 106 -11.96 26.97 0.76
CA ALA A 106 -11.20 25.98 0.00
C ALA A 106 -9.72 25.99 0.41
N LYS A 107 -9.20 24.82 0.82
CA LYS A 107 -7.79 24.63 1.20
C LYS A 107 -7.21 23.40 0.51
N ALA A 108 -6.01 23.56 -0.03
CA ALA A 108 -5.21 22.45 -0.53
C ALA A 108 -4.59 21.69 0.65
N LEU A 109 -4.71 20.36 0.65
CA LEU A 109 -3.96 19.48 1.54
C LEU A 109 -2.62 19.18 0.88
N VAL A 110 -1.54 19.77 1.39
CA VAL A 110 -0.19 19.58 0.84
C VAL A 110 0.64 18.67 1.74
N ALA A 111 1.49 17.85 1.13
CA ALA A 111 2.41 16.99 1.87
C ALA A 111 3.41 17.82 2.69
N ARG A 112 3.66 17.40 3.94
CA ARG A 112 4.70 17.95 4.82
C ARG A 112 5.86 16.96 4.92
N LYS A 113 7.07 17.48 5.05
CA LYS A 113 8.26 16.65 5.29
C LYS A 113 8.43 16.44 6.78
N PRO A 114 9.15 15.38 7.22
CA PRO A 114 9.63 15.32 8.59
C PRO A 114 10.30 16.64 8.97
N GLU A 115 9.98 17.16 10.17
CA GLU A 115 10.54 18.40 10.73
C GLU A 115 10.22 19.70 9.95
N SER A 116 9.34 19.67 8.95
CA SER A 116 8.89 20.93 8.33
C SER A 116 8.09 21.78 9.31
N ASP A 117 8.20 23.11 9.21
CA ASP A 117 7.40 24.09 9.97
C ASP A 117 5.88 23.96 9.72
#